data_AF-A0A924NSM0-F1
#
_entry.id   AF-A0A924NSM0-F1
#
_cell.length_a   1.000
_cell.length_b   1.000
_cell.length_c   1.000
_cell.angle_alpha   90.00
_cell.angle_beta   90.00
_cell.angle_gamma   90.00
#
_symmetry.space_group_name_H-M   'P 1'
#
loop_
_entity.id
_entity.type
_entity.pdbx_description
1 polymer ?
#
loop_
_entity_poly.entity_id
_entity_poly.type
_entity_poly.pdbx_seq_one_letter_code
_entity_poly.pdbx_strand_id
1 'polypeptide(L)' 'MNIQSTPEMDIFIKDAYVRKLTIVETIKLVRERFQISLAQAKDVVSNHPSWQLVVEASAPLKSEIERALSTELGKEQL' A
#
# COMPACT_ATOMS: atom_id res chain seq x y z
N MET A 1 -10.27 -12.94 4.88
CA MET A 1 -11.36 -11.94 4.79
C MET A 1 -10.83 -10.76 4.00
N ASN A 2 -11.36 -10.53 2.78
CA ASN A 2 -11.12 -9.28 2.06
C ASN A 2 -11.96 -8.19 2.73
N ILE A 3 -11.31 -7.20 3.34
CA ILE A 3 -12.01 -6.01 3.84
C ILE A 3 -12.22 -5.10 2.63
N GLN A 4 -13.47 -4.88 2.25
CA GLN A 4 -13.82 -3.79 1.33
C GLN A 4 -13.80 -2.48 2.10
N SER A 5 -13.29 -1.40 1.49
CA SER A 5 -13.31 -0.08 2.12
C SER A 5 -14.76 0.37 2.37
N THR A 6 -14.97 1.00 3.52
CA THR A 6 -16.26 1.65 3.82
C THR A 6 -16.27 3.06 3.23
N PRO A 7 -17.45 3.67 3.00
CA PRO A 7 -17.53 5.05 2.52
C PRO A 7 -16.78 6.06 3.42
N GLU A 8 -16.80 5.85 4.74
CA GLU A 8 -16.03 6.66 5.69
C GLU A 8 -14.52 6.51 5.45
N MET A 9 -14.05 5.28 5.21
CA MET A 9 -12.65 4.99 4.93
C MET A 9 -12.20 5.61 3.61
N ASP A 10 -13.02 5.57 2.56
CA ASP A 10 -12.71 6.20 1.27
C ASP A 10 -12.58 7.72 1.41
N ILE A 11 -13.50 8.36 2.15
CA ILE A 11 -13.43 9.80 2.44
C ILE A 11 -12.14 10.13 3.20
N PHE A 12 -11.80 9.32 4.21
CA PHE A 12 -10.59 9.52 5.00
C PHE A 12 -9.31 9.37 4.17
N ILE A 13 -9.23 8.35 3.30
CA ILE A 13 -8.11 8.14 2.38
C ILE A 13 -7.99 9.31 1.41
N LYS A 14 -9.12 9.79 0.88
CA LYS A 14 -9.14 10.95 -0.02
C LYS A 14 -8.68 12.24 0.68
N ASP A 15 -9.10 12.49 1.92
CA ASP A 15 -8.65 13.64 2.71
C ASP A 15 -7.13 13.61 2.92
N ALA A 16 -6.59 12.47 3.35
CA ALA A 16 -5.15 12.28 3.52
C ALA A 16 -4.37 12.57 2.22
N TYR A 17 -4.89 12.12 1.07
CA TYR A 17 -4.31 12.42 -0.23
C TYR A 17 -4.35 13.92 -0.59
N VAL A 18 -5.48 14.59 -0.36
CA VAL A 18 -5.63 16.04 -0.60
C VAL A 18 -4.68 16.84 0.28
N ARG A 19 -4.45 16.39 1.52
CA ARG A 19 -3.49 16.94 2.47
C ARG A 19 -2.03 16.66 2.13
N LYS A 20 -1.76 16.01 0.98
CA LYS A 20 -0.40 15.69 0.49
C LYS A 20 0.41 14.81 1.42
N LEU A 21 -0.26 14.00 2.25
CA LEU A 21 0.42 12.94 2.99
C LEU A 21 0.96 11.92 2.00
N THR A 22 2.03 11.23 2.37
CA THR A 22 2.56 10.11 1.59
C THR A 22 1.63 8.89 1.69
N ILE A 23 1.76 7.95 0.76
CA ILE A 23 1.01 6.69 0.81
C ILE A 23 1.30 5.91 2.11
N VAL A 24 2.54 5.98 2.61
CA VAL A 24 2.96 5.32 3.85
C VAL A 24 2.30 5.96 5.07
N GLU A 25 2.26 7.29 5.14
CA GLU A 25 1.55 7.99 6.22
C GLU A 25 0.05 7.69 6.17
N THR A 26 -0.53 7.66 4.97
CA THR A 26 -1.95 7.30 4.78
C THR A 26 -2.24 5.89 5.29
N ILE A 27 -1.39 4.90 4.97
CA ILE A 27 -1.53 3.52 5.48
C ILE A 27 -1.48 3.50 7.01
N LYS A 28 -0.54 4.23 7.63
CA LYS A 28 -0.43 4.31 9.09
C LYS A 28 -1.69 4.91 9.72
N LEU A 29 -2.17 6.04 9.18
CA LEU A 29 -3.36 6.72 9.68
C LEU A 29 -4.61 5.86 9.52
N VAL A 30 -4.80 5.18 8.38
CA VAL A 30 -5.94 4.28 8.16
C VAL A 30 -5.91 3.12 9.15
N ARG A 31 -4.73 2.50 9.35
CA ARG A 31 -4.55 1.43 10.32
C ARG A 31 -4.96 1.86 11.73
N GLU A 32 -4.48 3.03 12.17
CA GLU A 32 -4.75 3.56 13.51
C GLU A 32 -6.21 4.00 13.67
N ARG A 33 -6.79 4.67 12.67
CA ARG A 33 -8.16 5.21 12.74
C ARG A 33 -9.22 4.12 12.73
N PHE A 34 -9.00 3.05 11.96
CA PHE A 34 -9.98 1.98 11.75
C PHE A 34 -9.63 0.68 12.49
N GLN A 35 -8.51 0.66 13.24
CA GLN A 35 -8.08 -0.48 14.06
C GLN A 35 -7.98 -1.79 13.27
N ILE A 36 -7.48 -1.71 12.03
CA ILE A 36 -7.28 -2.87 11.14
C ILE A 36 -5.81 -3.30 11.12
N SER A 37 -5.54 -4.49 10.58
CA SER A 37 -4.16 -4.96 10.41
C SER A 37 -3.39 -4.10 9.39
N LEU A 38 -2.07 -4.13 9.47
CA LEU A 38 -1.20 -3.46 8.48
C LEU A 38 -1.46 -3.97 7.06
N ALA A 39 -1.67 -5.28 6.90
CA ALA A 39 -1.97 -5.89 5.60
C ALA A 39 -3.27 -5.33 5.02
N GLN A 40 -4.33 -5.24 5.83
CA GLN A 40 -5.61 -4.66 5.41
C GLN A 40 -5.48 -3.17 5.07
N ALA A 41 -4.79 -2.39 5.90
CA ALA A 41 -4.57 -0.97 5.63
C ALA A 41 -3.78 -0.74 4.33
N LYS A 42 -2.77 -1.56 4.06
CA LYS A 42 -2.02 -1.51 2.80
C LYS A 42 -2.93 -1.82 1.62
N ASP A 43 -3.74 -2.87 1.72
CA ASP A 43 -4.63 -3.31 0.65
C ASP A 43 -5.65 -2.21 0.29
N VAL A 44 -6.38 -1.71 1.29
CA VAL A 44 -7.41 -0.67 1.04
C VAL A 44 -6.83 0.64 0.51
N VAL A 45 -5.68 1.09 1.02
CA VAL A 45 -5.05 2.34 0.54
C VAL A 45 -4.47 2.16 -0.86
N SER A 46 -3.79 1.05 -1.14
CA SER A 46 -3.16 0.82 -2.44
C SER A 46 -4.19 0.61 -3.55
N ASN A 47 -5.38 0.08 -3.22
CA ASN A 47 -6.48 -0.11 -4.18
C ASN A 47 -7.35 1.14 -4.36
N HIS A 48 -7.16 2.19 -3.54
CA HIS A 48 -7.97 3.41 -3.63
C HIS A 48 -7.61 4.23 -4.88
N PRO A 49 -8.60 4.75 -5.65
CA PRO A 49 -8.35 5.48 -6.91
C PRO A 49 -7.33 6.62 -6.82
N SER A 50 -7.34 7.38 -5.72
CA SER A 50 -6.37 8.47 -5.51
C SER A 50 -4.91 8.03 -5.51
N TRP A 51 -4.64 6.75 -5.21
CA TRP A 51 -3.29 6.20 -5.06
C TRP A 51 -2.85 5.34 -6.26
N GLN A 52 -3.74 5.07 -7.22
CA GLN A 52 -3.45 4.18 -8.36
C GLN A 52 -2.19 4.58 -9.12
N LEU A 53 -2.04 5.86 -9.49
CA LEU A 53 -0.86 6.35 -10.22
C LEU A 53 0.45 6.14 -9.43
N VAL A 54 0.41 6.28 -8.10
CA VAL A 54 1.60 6.06 -7.25
C VAL A 54 1.96 4.58 -7.22
N VAL A 55 0.94 3.72 -7.10
CA VAL A 55 1.14 2.26 -7.10
C VAL A 55 1.68 1.79 -8.44
N GLU A 56 1.10 2.26 -9.55
CA GLU A 56 1.55 1.96 -10.91
C GLU A 56 2.99 2.43 -11.15
N ALA A 57 3.31 3.67 -10.77
CA ALA A 57 4.66 4.20 -10.89
C ALA A 57 5.69 3.39 -10.07
N SER A 58 5.27 2.76 -8.98
CA SER A 58 6.14 1.92 -8.14
C SER A 58 6.32 0.48 -8.65
N ALA A 59 5.51 0.03 -9.61
CA ALA A 59 5.49 -1.36 -10.06
C ALA A 59 6.84 -1.83 -10.65
N PRO A 60 7.55 -1.05 -11.50
CA PRO A 60 8.86 -1.48 -12.02
C PRO A 60 9.86 -1.72 -10.89
N LEU A 61 9.89 -0.82 -9.90
CA LEU A 61 10.80 -0.92 -8.77
C LEU A 61 10.51 -2.16 -7.91
N LYS A 62 9.22 -2.46 -7.70
CA LYS A 62 8.79 -3.68 -7.02
C LYS A 62 9.29 -4.93 -7.75
N SER A 63 9.12 -4.99 -9.08
CA SER A 63 9.58 -6.12 -9.89
C SER A 63 11.10 -6.30 -9.85
N GLU A 64 11.87 -5.20 -9.83
CA GLU A 64 13.32 -5.26 -9.70
C GLU A 64 13.77 -5.78 -8.35
N ILE A 65 13.11 -5.35 -7.26
CA ILE A 65 13.38 -5.85 -5.90
C ILE A 65 13.08 -7.35 -5.82
N GLU A 66 11.93 -7.78 -6.33
CA GLU A 66 11.55 -9.21 -6.35
C GLU A 66 12.58 -10.04 -7.12
N ARG A 67 13.03 -9.57 -8.30
CA ARG A 67 14.08 -10.24 -9.09
C ARG A 67 15.41 -10.31 -8.35
N ALA A 68 15.82 -9.22 -7.69
CA ALA A 68 17.07 -9.18 -6.92
C ALA A 68 17.04 -10.18 -5.75
N LEU A 69 15.93 -10.25 -5.01
CA LEU A 69 15.76 -11.19 -3.90
C LEU A 69 15.79 -12.65 -4.39
N SER A 70 15.13 -12.97 -5.51
CA SER A 70 15.19 -14.32 -6.08
C SER A 70 16.58 -14.71 -6.56
N THR A 71 17.36 -13.76 -7.07
CA THR A 71 18.74 -13.99 -7.53
C THR A 71 19.68 -14.26 -6.36
N GLU A 72 19.52 -13.53 -5.25
CA GLU A 72 20.38 -13.69 -4.07
C GLU A 72 20.09 -14.99 -3.31
N LEU A 73 18.81 -15.36 -3.17
CA LEU A 73 18.41 -16.64 -2.56
C LEU A 73 18.89 -17.87 -3.36
N GLY A 74 19.10 -17.73 -4.67
CA GLY A 74 19.67 -18.77 -5.52
C GLY A 74 21.19 -18.93 -5.37
N LYS A 75 21.90 -17.92 -4.85
CA LYS A 75 23.35 -18.00 -4.60
C LYS A 75 23.70 -18.60 -3.24
N GLU A 76 22.82 -18.47 -2.24
CA GLU A 76 23.04 -19.04 -0.89
C GLU A 76 22.78 -20.56 -0.82
N GLN A 77 22.26 -21.18 -1.88
CA GLN A 77 21.96 -22.62 -1.96
C GLN A 77 23.00 -23.45 -2.74
N LEU A 78 24.12 -22.84 -3.15
CA LEU A 78 25.25 -23.45 -3.86
C LEU A 78 26.55 -23.29 -3.05
#